data_AF-A0A1F3ABH0-F1
#
_entry.id   AF-A0A1F3ABH0-F1
#
_cell.length_a   1.000
_cell.length_b   1.000
_cell.length_c   1.000
_cell.angle_alpha   90.00
_cell.angle_beta   90.00
_cell.angle_gamma   90.00
#
_symmetry.space_group_name_H-M   'P 1'
#
loop_
_entity.id
_entity.type
_entity.pdbx_description
1 polymer ?
#
loop_
_entity_poly.entity_id
_entity_poly.type
_entity_poly.pdbx_seq_one_letter_code
_entity_poly.pdbx_strand_id
1 'polypeptide(L)'
;METRGSYVFVGSVVLIAIAAAFLAILFLTQTKQDYDEYDIIFRERVSGLSVGAAVSFNGIQKGEVRELTIAPDNPSIVIARVRVDSDTPVKTDTKAELELVGFTGLAIIQLVGGSADEALLKDVTRGVPRIEADAGGIAQILAGSNDIIAAANRLLSEENTKAFTRVLANIDTLTGTFAGQQDNISATMQNLSVASAKLARTADSLDKIMAEDGPQTVAEAKATLVETKAMVAEMRGAIAENRESIRVFTDQGLAQVGPAVAEARQMFRTLDQVLREIDRDPRGYLLGESTPRYEGESK
;
A
#
# COMPACT_ATOMS: atom_id res chain seq x y z
N MET A 1 -3.43 10.78 -88.15
CA MET A 1 -4.12 9.64 -87.51
C MET A 1 -3.44 9.41 -86.16
N GLU A 2 -4.15 8.80 -85.18
CA GLU A 2 -3.72 8.49 -83.80
C GLU A 2 -4.08 9.49 -82.68
N THR A 3 -5.32 9.48 -82.16
CA THR A 3 -5.63 9.95 -80.78
C THR A 3 -6.94 9.37 -80.19
N ARG A 4 -7.40 8.17 -80.61
CA ARG A 4 -8.61 7.53 -80.00
C ARG A 4 -8.35 6.25 -79.21
N GLY A 5 -7.10 5.78 -79.12
CA GLY A 5 -6.73 4.58 -78.34
C GLY A 5 -6.45 4.84 -76.85
N SER A 6 -6.14 6.09 -76.46
CA SER A 6 -5.66 6.40 -75.10
C SER A 6 -6.75 6.30 -74.02
N TYR A 7 -7.99 6.69 -74.31
CA TYR A 7 -9.07 6.64 -73.31
C TYR A 7 -9.47 5.22 -72.90
N VAL A 8 -9.37 4.25 -73.81
CA VAL A 8 -9.63 2.83 -73.50
C VAL A 8 -8.52 2.26 -72.61
N PHE A 9 -7.27 2.65 -72.87
CA PHE A 9 -6.13 2.26 -72.04
C PHE A 9 -6.24 2.83 -70.63
N VAL A 10 -6.49 4.15 -70.50
CA VAL A 10 -6.68 4.81 -69.20
C VAL A 10 -7.87 4.21 -68.45
N GLY A 11 -9.00 3.97 -69.13
CA GLY A 11 -10.17 3.32 -68.53
C GLY A 11 -9.88 1.91 -68.02
N SER A 12 -9.09 1.12 -68.75
CA SER A 12 -8.70 -0.24 -68.34
C SER A 12 -7.81 -0.24 -67.09
N VAL A 13 -6.86 0.70 -66.99
CA VAL A 13 -5.98 0.84 -65.82
C VAL A 13 -6.79 1.23 -64.58
N VAL A 14 -7.75 2.14 -64.72
CA VAL A 14 -8.64 2.54 -63.61
C VAL A 14 -9.50 1.36 -63.16
N LEU A 15 -10.07 0.59 -64.09
CA LEU A 15 -10.85 -0.61 -63.76
C LEU A 15 -10.01 -1.68 -63.05
N ILE A 16 -8.78 -1.92 -63.51
CA ILE A 16 -7.85 -2.86 -62.85
C ILE A 16 -7.49 -2.35 -61.46
N ALA A 17 -7.24 -1.05 -61.28
CA ALA A 17 -6.95 -0.47 -59.98
C ALA A 17 -8.12 -0.60 -59.01
N ILE A 18 -9.35 -0.38 -59.46
CA ILE A 18 -10.57 -0.59 -58.66
C ILE A 18 -10.73 -2.07 -58.29
N ALA A 19 -10.53 -2.99 -59.25
CA ALA A 19 -10.60 -4.42 -58.99
C ALA A 19 -9.51 -4.88 -58.00
N ALA A 20 -8.29 -4.37 -58.13
CA ALA A 20 -7.19 -4.65 -57.20
C ALA A 20 -7.46 -4.09 -55.80
N ALA A 21 -8.01 -2.88 -55.69
CA ALA A 21 -8.42 -2.29 -54.41
C ALA A 21 -9.54 -3.11 -53.75
N PHE A 22 -10.53 -3.57 -54.54
CA PHE A 22 -11.59 -4.43 -54.05
C PHE A 22 -11.06 -5.78 -53.55
N LEU A 23 -10.16 -6.41 -54.30
CA LEU A 23 -9.50 -7.65 -53.89
C LEU A 23 -8.62 -7.46 -52.65
N ALA A 24 -7.92 -6.33 -52.53
CA ALA A 24 -7.12 -6.01 -51.35
C ALA A 24 -7.98 -5.82 -50.10
N ILE A 25 -9.14 -5.16 -50.23
CA ILE A 25 -10.11 -5.03 -49.14
C ILE A 25 -10.62 -6.41 -48.72
N LEU A 26 -11.03 -7.26 -49.68
CA LEU A 26 -11.46 -8.63 -49.38
C LEU A 26 -10.36 -9.47 -48.73
N PHE A 27 -9.11 -9.31 -49.17
CA PHE A 27 -7.97 -10.02 -48.62
C PHE A 27 -7.65 -9.58 -47.18
N LEU A 28 -7.72 -8.28 -46.90
CA LEU A 28 -7.54 -7.74 -45.54
C LEU A 28 -8.64 -8.19 -44.57
N THR A 29 -9.84 -8.48 -45.08
CA THR A 29 -10.93 -9.02 -44.25
C THR A 29 -10.84 -10.53 -43.97
N GLN A 30 -9.87 -11.24 -44.56
CA GLN A 30 -9.75 -12.71 -44.41
C GLN A 30 -8.87 -13.18 -43.24
N THR A 31 -8.33 -12.30 -42.41
CA THR A 31 -7.72 -12.72 -41.14
C THR A 31 -8.82 -13.20 -40.18
N LYS A 32 -9.27 -14.43 -40.37
CA LYS A 32 -10.12 -15.15 -39.41
C LYS A 32 -9.23 -15.54 -38.25
N GLN A 33 -9.22 -14.71 -37.23
CA GLN A 33 -8.73 -15.13 -35.92
C GLN A 33 -9.81 -16.04 -35.34
N ASP A 34 -9.45 -17.28 -35.02
CA ASP A 34 -10.39 -18.24 -34.46
C ASP A 34 -10.74 -17.80 -33.03
N TYR A 35 -12.03 -17.58 -32.81
CA TYR A 35 -12.58 -17.19 -31.51
C TYR A 35 -13.60 -18.22 -31.07
N ASP A 36 -13.57 -18.54 -29.78
CA ASP A 36 -14.61 -19.28 -29.10
C ASP A 36 -15.61 -18.29 -28.47
N GLU A 37 -16.90 -18.55 -28.65
CA GLU A 37 -17.97 -17.71 -28.08
C GLU A 37 -18.47 -18.30 -26.75
N TYR A 38 -18.68 -17.42 -25.77
CA TYR A 38 -19.23 -17.76 -24.46
C TYR A 38 -20.33 -16.76 -24.07
N ASP A 39 -21.36 -17.24 -23.39
CA ASP A 39 -22.41 -16.41 -22.81
C ASP A 39 -22.15 -16.24 -21.31
N ILE A 40 -21.88 -15.02 -20.87
CA ILE A 40 -21.69 -14.68 -19.46
C ILE A 40 -23.00 -14.17 -18.89
N ILE A 41 -23.47 -14.81 -17.82
CA ILE A 41 -24.77 -14.54 -17.20
C ILE A 41 -24.57 -13.68 -15.96
N PHE A 42 -24.98 -12.42 -16.04
CA PHE A 42 -25.00 -11.49 -14.92
C PHE A 42 -26.41 -11.43 -14.33
N ARG A 43 -26.52 -11.73 -13.03
CA ARG A 43 -27.77 -11.62 -12.26
C ARG A 43 -27.90 -10.28 -11.53
N GLU A 44 -26.87 -9.45 -11.63
CA GLU A 44 -26.76 -8.14 -11.00
C GLU A 44 -26.59 -7.04 -12.07
N ARG A 45 -26.59 -5.78 -11.62
CA ARG A 45 -26.43 -4.63 -12.53
C ARG A 45 -25.00 -4.58 -13.09
N VAL A 46 -24.89 -4.57 -14.42
CA VAL A 46 -23.62 -4.46 -15.15
C VAL A 46 -23.27 -3.00 -15.50
N SER A 47 -23.16 -2.15 -14.48
CA SER A 47 -22.83 -0.73 -14.66
C SER A 47 -21.44 -0.56 -15.30
N GLY A 48 -21.36 0.23 -16.37
CA GLY A 48 -20.08 0.53 -17.05
C GLY A 48 -19.62 -0.53 -18.06
N LEU A 49 -20.37 -1.64 -18.22
CA LEU A 49 -20.09 -2.66 -19.23
C LEU A 49 -20.73 -2.25 -20.57
N SER A 50 -19.95 -2.33 -21.65
CA SER A 50 -20.40 -1.97 -22.99
C SER A 50 -19.94 -2.97 -24.04
N VAL A 51 -20.56 -2.93 -25.22
CA VAL A 51 -20.10 -3.70 -26.37
C VAL A 51 -18.71 -3.22 -26.78
N GLY A 52 -17.78 -4.17 -26.96
CA GLY A 52 -16.37 -3.90 -27.19
C GLY A 52 -15.53 -3.80 -25.92
N ALA A 53 -16.13 -3.93 -24.72
CA ALA A 53 -15.36 -4.03 -23.49
C ALA A 53 -14.39 -5.21 -23.52
N ALA A 54 -13.20 -5.03 -22.95
CA ALA A 54 -12.18 -6.06 -22.92
C ALA A 54 -12.61 -7.25 -22.06
N VAL A 55 -12.23 -8.46 -22.50
CA VAL A 55 -12.35 -9.68 -21.71
C VAL A 55 -10.95 -10.17 -21.43
N SER A 56 -10.62 -10.26 -20.15
CA SER A 56 -9.31 -10.67 -19.66
C SER A 56 -9.41 -12.06 -19.04
N PHE A 57 -8.35 -12.86 -19.15
CA PHE A 57 -8.21 -14.14 -18.46
C PHE A 57 -6.98 -14.06 -17.56
N ASN A 58 -7.18 -14.22 -16.25
CA ASN A 58 -6.15 -14.01 -15.22
C ASN A 58 -5.30 -12.74 -15.46
N GLY A 59 -5.94 -11.61 -15.76
CA GLY A 59 -5.29 -10.31 -16.00
C GLY A 59 -4.73 -10.06 -17.40
N ILE A 60 -4.81 -11.03 -18.33
CA ILE A 60 -4.34 -10.87 -19.72
C ILE A 60 -5.54 -10.70 -20.64
N GLN A 61 -5.58 -9.63 -21.43
CA GLN A 61 -6.63 -9.43 -22.42
C GLN A 61 -6.60 -10.55 -23.48
N LYS A 62 -7.71 -11.28 -23.58
CA LYS A 62 -7.87 -12.46 -24.45
C LYS A 62 -9.15 -12.42 -25.27
N GLY A 63 -9.92 -11.34 -25.19
CA GLY A 63 -11.20 -11.25 -25.89
C GLY A 63 -11.87 -9.89 -25.75
N GLU A 64 -13.12 -9.85 -26.21
CA GLU A 64 -14.00 -8.69 -26.08
C GLU A 64 -15.47 -9.10 -26.00
N VAL A 65 -16.30 -8.18 -25.48
CA VAL A 65 -17.76 -8.30 -25.49
C VAL A 65 -18.29 -8.03 -26.90
N ARG A 66 -18.97 -9.00 -27.49
CA ARG A 66 -19.60 -8.91 -28.81
C ARG A 66 -21.01 -8.36 -28.75
N GLU A 67 -21.79 -8.78 -27.77
CA GLU A 67 -23.20 -8.42 -27.66
C GLU A 67 -23.61 -8.36 -26.18
N LEU A 68 -24.52 -7.44 -25.86
CA LEU A 68 -25.18 -7.34 -24.57
C LEU A 68 -26.68 -7.41 -24.79
N THR A 69 -27.31 -8.42 -24.19
CA THR A 69 -28.75 -8.64 -24.29
C THR A 69 -29.35 -8.83 -22.91
N ILE A 70 -30.63 -8.51 -22.77
CA ILE A 70 -31.39 -8.79 -21.57
C ILE A 70 -32.16 -10.09 -21.79
N ALA A 71 -32.16 -10.99 -20.81
CA ALA A 71 -32.84 -12.26 -20.95
C ALA A 71 -34.35 -12.03 -21.14
N PRO A 72 -34.98 -12.65 -22.16
CA PRO A 72 -36.39 -12.41 -22.48
C PRO A 72 -37.33 -12.87 -21.36
N ASP A 73 -36.94 -13.90 -20.62
CA ASP A 73 -37.74 -14.49 -19.53
C ASP A 73 -37.59 -13.72 -18.20
N ASN A 74 -36.48 -12.99 -18.02
CA ASN A 74 -36.20 -12.25 -16.77
C ASN A 74 -35.36 -11.00 -17.06
N PRO A 75 -35.97 -9.80 -17.04
CA PRO A 75 -35.28 -8.53 -17.32
C PRO A 75 -34.15 -8.17 -16.35
N SER A 76 -34.09 -8.82 -15.18
CA SER A 76 -33.00 -8.63 -14.21
C SER A 76 -31.72 -9.37 -14.58
N ILE A 77 -31.75 -10.22 -15.61
CA ILE A 77 -30.60 -10.99 -16.07
C ILE A 77 -30.05 -10.38 -17.36
N VAL A 78 -28.76 -10.07 -17.36
CA VAL A 78 -28.04 -9.60 -18.54
C VAL A 78 -27.13 -10.72 -19.05
N ILE A 79 -27.20 -10.97 -20.35
CA ILE A 79 -26.39 -11.95 -21.06
C ILE A 79 -25.39 -11.19 -21.91
N ALA A 80 -24.11 -11.29 -21.54
CA ALA A 80 -23.02 -10.77 -22.33
C ALA A 80 -22.43 -11.89 -23.19
N ARG A 81 -22.57 -11.78 -24.51
CA ARG A 81 -21.86 -12.67 -25.43
C ARG A 81 -20.46 -12.16 -25.61
N VAL A 82 -19.48 -12.97 -25.25
CA VAL A 82 -18.06 -12.66 -25.40
C VAL A 82 -17.43 -13.55 -26.45
N ARG A 83 -16.44 -12.99 -27.15
CA ARG A 83 -15.53 -13.78 -27.97
C ARG A 83 -14.17 -13.81 -27.28
N VAL A 84 -13.60 -14.99 -27.15
CA VAL A 84 -12.30 -15.22 -26.50
C VAL A 84 -11.43 -15.98 -27.49
N ASP A 85 -10.13 -15.65 -27.54
CA ASP A 85 -9.18 -16.36 -28.40
C ASP A 85 -9.27 -17.87 -28.15
N SER A 86 -9.35 -18.69 -29.22
CA SER A 86 -9.50 -20.15 -29.09
C SER A 86 -8.32 -20.86 -28.39
N ASP A 87 -7.20 -20.16 -28.18
CA ASP A 87 -6.03 -20.61 -27.42
C ASP A 87 -6.22 -20.49 -25.90
N THR A 88 -7.29 -19.83 -25.45
CA THR A 88 -7.52 -19.53 -24.04
C THR A 88 -8.14 -20.75 -23.33
N PRO A 89 -7.53 -21.24 -22.23
CA PRO A 89 -8.00 -22.42 -21.53
C PRO A 89 -9.19 -22.11 -20.60
N VAL A 90 -10.35 -21.81 -21.19
CA VAL A 90 -11.61 -21.62 -20.44
C VAL A 90 -12.17 -23.00 -20.04
N LYS A 91 -12.23 -23.25 -18.74
CA LYS A 91 -12.59 -24.53 -18.12
C LYS A 91 -13.92 -24.47 -17.40
N THR A 92 -14.43 -25.63 -16.99
CA THR A 92 -15.67 -25.80 -16.22
C THR A 92 -15.69 -25.05 -14.89
N ASP A 93 -14.53 -24.84 -14.27
CA ASP A 93 -14.35 -24.09 -13.03
C ASP A 93 -14.09 -22.59 -13.26
N THR A 94 -14.08 -22.12 -14.51
CA THR A 94 -13.84 -20.71 -14.81
C THR A 94 -15.03 -19.87 -14.38
N LYS A 95 -14.76 -18.85 -13.59
CA LYS A 95 -15.74 -17.84 -13.17
C LYS A 95 -15.50 -16.54 -13.91
N ALA A 96 -16.58 -15.79 -14.15
CA ALA A 96 -16.49 -14.44 -14.68
C ALA A 96 -16.73 -13.43 -13.56
N GLU A 97 -15.91 -12.40 -13.49
CA GLU A 97 -16.05 -11.28 -12.57
C GLU A 97 -16.14 -9.99 -13.36
N LEU A 98 -16.91 -9.02 -12.84
CA LEU A 98 -16.98 -7.68 -13.42
C LEU A 98 -15.99 -6.77 -12.69
N GLU A 99 -14.96 -6.32 -13.38
CA GLU A 99 -13.91 -5.47 -12.80
C GLU A 99 -14.02 -4.04 -13.35
N LEU A 100 -13.99 -3.04 -12.47
CA LEU A 100 -13.94 -1.63 -12.87
C LEU A 100 -12.49 -1.18 -13.03
N VAL A 101 -12.15 -0.68 -14.20
CA VAL A 101 -10.80 -0.23 -14.53
C VAL A 101 -10.76 1.29 -14.63
N GLY A 102 -9.89 1.89 -13.81
CA GLY A 102 -9.63 3.32 -13.79
C GLY A 102 -10.73 4.16 -13.12
N PHE A 103 -10.50 5.47 -13.05
CA PHE A 103 -11.41 6.43 -12.43
C PHE A 103 -12.60 6.81 -13.33
N THR A 104 -12.60 6.36 -14.58
CA THR A 104 -13.67 6.63 -15.57
C THR A 104 -14.87 5.71 -15.41
N GLY A 105 -14.78 4.67 -14.57
CA GLY A 105 -15.88 3.74 -14.32
C GLY A 105 -16.20 2.79 -15.47
N LEU A 106 -15.21 2.52 -16.34
CA LEU A 106 -15.36 1.51 -17.39
C LEU A 106 -15.21 0.12 -16.78
N ALA A 107 -16.10 -0.80 -17.13
CA ALA A 107 -16.05 -2.17 -16.66
C ALA A 107 -15.52 -3.11 -17.73
N ILE A 108 -14.70 -4.08 -17.31
CA ILE A 108 -14.22 -5.19 -18.12
C ILE A 108 -14.70 -6.51 -17.50
N ILE A 109 -14.65 -7.58 -18.27
CA ILE A 109 -14.96 -8.92 -17.77
C ILE A 109 -13.64 -9.65 -17.50
N GLN A 110 -13.45 -10.07 -16.26
CA GLN A 110 -12.29 -10.83 -15.82
C GLN A 110 -12.68 -12.30 -15.62
N LEU A 111 -12.16 -13.19 -16.46
CA LEU A 111 -12.27 -14.62 -16.31
C LEU A 111 -11.17 -15.10 -15.35
N VAL A 112 -11.56 -15.78 -14.27
CA VAL A 112 -10.67 -16.29 -13.22
C VAL A 112 -10.87 -17.79 -13.08
N GLY A 113 -9.77 -18.53 -12.89
CA GLY A 113 -9.79 -19.98 -12.70
C GLY A 113 -8.97 -20.72 -13.73
N GLY A 114 -9.37 -21.96 -14.05
CA GLY A 114 -8.68 -22.81 -15.01
C GLY A 114 -7.81 -23.88 -14.35
N SER A 115 -8.30 -24.57 -13.32
CA SER A 115 -7.58 -25.66 -12.64
C SER A 115 -7.09 -26.71 -13.64
N ALA A 116 -5.85 -27.19 -13.49
CA ALA A 116 -5.21 -28.06 -14.48
C ALA A 116 -6.00 -29.35 -14.80
N ASP A 117 -6.74 -29.87 -13.83
CA ASP A 117 -7.44 -31.16 -13.92
C ASP A 117 -8.87 -31.08 -14.51
N GLU A 118 -9.40 -29.87 -14.72
CA GLU A 118 -10.76 -29.67 -15.21
C GLU A 118 -10.82 -29.66 -16.74
N ALA A 119 -11.95 -30.11 -17.29
CA ALA A 119 -12.19 -30.16 -18.74
C ALA A 119 -12.45 -28.77 -19.33
N LEU A 120 -12.17 -28.59 -20.62
CA LEU A 120 -12.50 -27.35 -21.32
C LEU A 120 -14.02 -27.20 -21.43
N LEU A 121 -14.52 -26.00 -21.12
CA LEU A 121 -15.95 -25.75 -21.04
C LEU A 121 -16.67 -25.95 -22.40
N LYS A 122 -15.95 -25.70 -23.49
CA LYS A 122 -16.43 -25.91 -24.87
C LYS A 122 -16.62 -27.38 -25.24
N ASP A 123 -15.87 -28.30 -24.61
CA ASP A 123 -15.89 -29.72 -24.97
C ASP A 123 -17.06 -30.47 -24.31
N VAL A 124 -17.53 -29.95 -23.17
CA VAL A 124 -18.58 -30.57 -22.36
C VAL A 124 -19.98 -29.99 -22.60
N THR A 125 -20.07 -28.88 -23.34
CA THR A 125 -21.33 -28.16 -23.57
C THR A 125 -21.83 -28.32 -25.01
N ARG A 126 -23.13 -28.58 -25.18
CA ARG A 126 -23.78 -28.52 -26.48
C ARG A 126 -24.31 -27.10 -26.72
N GLY A 127 -23.69 -26.37 -27.66
CA GLY A 127 -24.03 -24.99 -27.98
C GLY A 127 -23.07 -23.98 -27.33
N VAL A 128 -23.45 -22.70 -27.28
CA VAL A 128 -22.63 -21.64 -26.67
C VAL A 128 -22.52 -21.90 -25.16
N PRO A 129 -21.32 -22.13 -24.61
CA PRO A 129 -21.18 -22.43 -23.19
C PRO A 129 -21.47 -21.21 -22.33
N ARG A 130 -22.03 -21.47 -21.15
CA ARG A 130 -22.49 -20.44 -20.22
C ARG A 130 -21.60 -20.37 -19.00
N ILE A 131 -21.17 -19.16 -18.64
CA ILE A 131 -20.37 -18.88 -17.45
C ILE A 131 -21.23 -18.03 -16.53
N GLU A 132 -21.40 -18.45 -15.27
CA GLU A 132 -22.06 -17.61 -14.28
C GLU A 132 -21.09 -16.54 -13.79
N ALA A 133 -21.55 -15.28 -13.80
CA ALA A 133 -20.78 -14.20 -13.23
C ALA A 133 -20.88 -14.23 -11.70
N ASP A 134 -19.74 -14.22 -11.03
CA ASP A 134 -19.62 -13.99 -9.60
C ASP A 134 -19.46 -12.48 -9.37
N ALA A 135 -20.09 -11.96 -8.31
CA ALA A 135 -20.01 -10.55 -7.95
C ALA A 135 -18.65 -10.26 -7.26
N GLY A 136 -17.56 -10.46 -7.98
CA GLY A 136 -16.20 -10.23 -7.51
C GLY A 136 -15.89 -8.74 -7.42
N GLY A 137 -15.47 -8.28 -6.23
CA GLY A 137 -14.89 -6.95 -6.03
C GLY A 137 -15.54 -6.17 -4.89
N ILE A 138 -16.72 -5.57 -5.11
CA ILE A 138 -17.31 -4.62 -4.16
C ILE A 138 -18.01 -5.33 -2.99
N ALA A 139 -18.72 -6.44 -3.24
CA ALA A 139 -19.39 -7.21 -2.19
C ALA A 139 -18.40 -7.81 -1.17
N GLN A 140 -17.19 -8.15 -1.63
CA GLN A 140 -16.14 -8.73 -0.79
C GLN A 140 -15.40 -7.67 0.04
N ILE A 141 -15.25 -6.45 -0.49
CA ILE A 141 -14.80 -5.28 0.28
C ILE A 141 -15.85 -4.90 1.34
N LEU A 142 -17.14 -4.92 0.98
CA LEU A 142 -18.24 -4.70 1.92
C LEU A 142 -18.34 -5.82 2.98
N ALA A 143 -18.06 -7.08 2.63
CA ALA A 143 -17.98 -8.17 3.59
C ALA A 143 -16.77 -8.03 4.54
N GLY A 144 -15.62 -7.59 4.01
CA GLY A 144 -14.42 -7.27 4.79
C GLY A 144 -14.54 -6.02 5.67
N SER A 145 -15.55 -5.17 5.42
CA SER A 145 -15.78 -3.96 6.22
C SER A 145 -16.14 -4.28 7.67
N ASN A 146 -16.87 -5.38 7.93
CA ASN A 146 -17.19 -5.80 9.30
C ASN A 146 -15.95 -6.25 10.08
N ASP A 147 -14.99 -6.91 9.41
CA ASP A 147 -13.74 -7.35 10.03
C ASP A 147 -12.82 -6.16 10.32
N ILE A 148 -12.78 -5.16 9.43
CA ILE A 148 -12.05 -3.92 9.63
C ILE A 148 -12.66 -3.11 10.79
N ILE A 149 -13.99 -3.00 10.85
CA ILE A 149 -14.70 -2.33 11.95
C ILE A 149 -14.46 -3.08 13.27
N ALA A 150 -14.49 -4.41 13.26
CA ALA A 150 -14.21 -5.22 14.44
C ALA A 150 -12.75 -5.05 14.92
N ALA A 151 -11.79 -5.00 13.99
CA ALA A 151 -10.39 -4.75 14.29
C ALA A 151 -10.18 -3.33 14.86
N ALA A 152 -10.83 -2.32 14.27
CA ALA A 152 -10.79 -0.95 14.75
C ALA A 152 -11.39 -0.81 16.16
N ASN A 153 -12.57 -1.41 16.39
CA ASN A 153 -13.22 -1.43 17.70
C ASN A 153 -12.36 -2.15 18.76
N ARG A 154 -11.65 -3.21 18.38
CA ARG A 154 -10.72 -3.89 19.30
C ARG A 154 -9.54 -3.00 19.65
N LEU A 155 -8.94 -2.32 18.67
CA LEU A 155 -7.83 -1.40 18.88
C LEU A 155 -8.21 -0.16 19.70
N LEU A 156 -9.44 0.32 19.56
CA LEU A 156 -9.95 1.51 20.27
C LEU A 156 -10.76 1.19 21.53
N SER A 157 -10.79 -0.09 21.92
CA SER A 157 -11.36 -0.50 23.20
C SER A 157 -10.81 0.36 24.35
N GLU A 158 -11.62 0.58 25.37
CA GLU A 158 -11.21 1.37 26.55
C GLU A 158 -9.91 0.83 27.18
N GLU A 159 -9.75 -0.49 27.18
CA GLU A 159 -8.56 -1.20 27.68
C GLU A 159 -7.30 -0.76 26.92
N ASN A 160 -7.34 -0.76 25.59
CA ASN A 160 -6.23 -0.39 24.73
C ASN A 160 -5.95 1.12 24.77
N THR A 161 -7.00 1.94 24.85
CA THR A 161 -6.85 3.40 25.03
C THR A 161 -6.18 3.73 26.36
N LYS A 162 -6.55 3.04 27.45
CA LYS A 162 -5.91 3.18 28.78
C LYS A 162 -4.46 2.67 28.77
N ALA A 163 -4.18 1.57 28.07
CA ALA A 163 -2.82 1.04 27.92
C ALA A 163 -1.93 2.01 27.12
N PHE A 164 -2.42 2.50 25.99
CA PHE A 164 -1.72 3.46 25.15
C PHE A 164 -1.44 4.77 25.88
N THR A 165 -2.43 5.32 26.59
CA THR A 165 -2.27 6.54 27.40
C THR A 165 -1.21 6.37 28.49
N ARG A 166 -1.14 5.20 29.15
CA ARG A 166 -0.09 4.88 30.14
C ARG A 166 1.30 4.83 29.52
N VAL A 167 1.45 4.21 28.34
CA VAL A 167 2.73 4.18 27.63
C VAL A 167 3.17 5.59 27.26
N LEU A 168 2.27 6.42 26.74
CA LEU A 168 2.58 7.82 26.43
C LEU A 168 2.99 8.62 27.67
N ALA A 169 2.33 8.43 28.81
CA ALA A 169 2.68 9.10 30.06
C ALA A 169 4.06 8.65 30.59
N ASN A 170 4.39 7.36 30.46
CA ASN A 170 5.69 6.83 30.84
C ASN A 170 6.81 7.36 29.94
N ILE A 171 6.56 7.46 28.63
CA ILE A 171 7.51 8.05 27.67
C ILE A 171 7.74 9.52 27.98
N ASP A 172 6.68 10.30 28.26
CA ASP A 172 6.79 11.71 28.64
C ASP A 172 7.62 11.89 29.93
N THR A 173 7.37 11.05 30.94
CA THR A 173 8.11 11.05 32.21
C THR A 173 9.58 10.66 32.02
N LEU A 174 9.87 9.61 31.26
CA LEU A 174 11.24 9.17 30.95
C LEU A 174 11.99 10.23 30.14
N THR A 175 11.35 10.80 29.12
CA THR A 175 11.92 11.85 28.26
C THR A 175 12.20 13.11 29.07
N GLY A 176 11.28 13.54 29.94
CA GLY A 176 11.49 14.67 30.84
C GLY A 176 12.62 14.45 31.85
N THR A 177 12.72 13.24 32.41
CA THR A 177 13.79 12.89 33.36
C THR A 177 15.17 12.87 32.68
N PHE A 178 15.26 12.36 31.45
CA PHE A 178 16.49 12.34 30.67
C PHE A 178 16.90 13.73 30.18
N ALA A 179 15.95 14.53 29.66
CA ALA A 179 16.21 15.90 29.26
C ALA A 179 16.74 16.76 30.43
N GLY A 180 16.19 16.57 31.64
CA GLY A 180 16.67 17.24 32.85
C GLY A 180 18.02 16.74 33.38
N GLN A 181 18.49 15.55 32.97
CA GLN A 181 19.78 14.99 33.40
C GLN A 181 20.95 15.32 32.47
N GLN A 182 20.69 15.86 31.26
CA GLN A 182 21.72 16.27 30.31
C GLN A 182 22.68 17.33 30.91
N ASP A 183 22.14 18.26 31.71
CA ASP A 183 22.92 19.26 32.43
C ASP A 183 23.78 18.63 33.53
N ASN A 184 23.26 17.63 34.24
CA ASN A 184 23.99 16.90 35.28
C ASN A 184 25.11 16.04 34.70
N ILE A 185 24.90 15.41 33.54
CA ILE A 185 25.94 14.64 32.85
C ILE A 185 27.09 15.56 32.41
N SER A 186 26.75 16.74 31.87
CA SER A 186 27.74 17.75 31.49
C SER A 186 28.53 18.27 32.70
N ALA A 187 27.85 18.55 33.81
CA ALA A 187 28.47 18.99 35.07
C ALA A 187 29.39 17.91 35.68
N THR A 188 28.95 16.65 35.71
CA THR A 188 29.76 15.51 36.18
C THR A 188 31.02 15.34 35.34
N MET A 189 30.93 15.47 34.02
CA MET A 189 32.08 15.40 33.11
C MET A 189 33.10 16.52 33.37
N GLN A 190 32.62 17.73 33.64
CA GLN A 190 33.46 18.87 33.95
C GLN A 190 34.15 18.69 35.31
N ASN A 191 33.41 18.22 36.32
CA ASN A 191 33.94 17.90 37.64
C ASN A 191 34.98 16.78 37.59
N LEU A 192 34.75 15.73 36.79
CA LEU A 192 35.69 14.64 36.58
C LEU A 192 36.98 15.13 35.93
N SER A 193 36.89 16.07 34.98
CA SER A 193 38.06 16.69 34.36
C SER A 193 38.92 17.46 35.39
N VAL A 194 38.27 18.25 36.25
CA VAL A 194 38.94 19.00 37.32
C VAL A 194 39.55 18.05 38.37
N ALA A 195 38.83 17.01 38.78
CA ALA A 195 39.31 16.01 39.72
C ALA A 195 40.55 15.27 39.16
N SER A 196 40.53 14.91 37.88
CA SER A 196 41.66 14.29 37.19
C SER A 196 42.90 15.18 37.17
N ALA A 197 42.72 16.48 36.92
CA ALA A 197 43.82 17.44 36.89
C ALA A 197 44.41 17.69 38.29
N LYS A 198 43.60 17.58 39.35
CA LYS A 198 44.08 17.61 40.74
C LYS A 198 44.83 16.33 41.10
N LEU A 199 44.29 15.16 40.74
CA LEU A 199 44.94 13.86 40.95
C LEU A 199 46.32 13.79 40.28
N ALA A 200 46.45 14.28 39.05
CA ALA A 200 47.74 14.33 38.36
C ALA A 200 48.77 15.18 39.12
N ARG A 201 48.38 16.37 39.61
CA ARG A 201 49.26 17.23 40.41
C ARG A 201 49.64 16.62 41.76
N THR A 202 48.71 15.90 42.39
CA THR A 202 48.98 15.19 43.66
C THR A 202 49.96 14.04 43.44
N ALA A 203 49.80 13.27 42.36
CA ALA A 203 50.75 12.22 41.99
C ALA A 203 52.16 12.79 41.74
N ASP A 204 52.28 13.89 40.99
CA ASP A 204 53.57 14.55 40.74
C ASP A 204 54.24 15.06 42.03
N SER A 205 53.43 15.54 42.99
CA SER A 205 53.93 16.04 44.28
C SER A 205 54.42 14.90 45.18
N LEU A 206 53.75 13.74 45.14
CA LEU A 206 54.16 12.56 45.90
C LEU A 206 55.41 11.90 45.32
N ASP A 207 55.56 11.87 43.99
CA ASP A 207 56.79 11.39 43.35
C ASP A 207 58.01 12.26 43.73
N LYS A 208 57.82 13.57 43.94
CA LYS A 208 58.87 14.47 44.46
C LYS A 208 59.21 14.21 45.93
N ILE A 209 58.22 13.97 46.78
CA ILE A 209 58.42 13.70 48.22
C ILE A 209 59.12 12.35 48.43
N MET A 210 58.84 11.33 47.60
CA MET A 210 59.54 10.04 47.65
C MET A 210 61.02 10.14 47.29
N ALA A 211 61.42 11.13 46.51
CA ALA A 211 62.82 11.34 46.14
C ALA A 211 63.67 11.89 47.31
N GLU A 212 63.05 12.31 48.42
CA GLU A 212 63.70 13.03 49.54
C GLU A 212 63.54 12.34 50.92
N ASP A 213 63.33 11.02 50.99
CA ASP A 213 63.22 10.17 52.20
C ASP A 213 61.90 10.26 53.02
N GLY A 214 61.02 9.27 52.88
CA GLY A 214 59.84 9.09 53.74
C GLY A 214 59.10 7.73 53.56
N PRO A 215 58.57 7.13 54.66
CA PRO A 215 58.28 5.69 54.79
C PRO A 215 56.95 5.24 54.16
N GLN A 216 56.72 3.91 54.17
CA GLN A 216 55.62 3.09 53.61
C GLN A 216 54.24 3.75 53.38
N THR A 217 53.82 4.73 54.18
CA THR A 217 52.59 5.52 53.99
C THR A 217 52.51 6.22 52.63
N VAL A 218 53.66 6.59 52.04
CA VAL A 218 53.71 7.20 50.70
C VAL A 218 53.48 6.15 49.59
N ALA A 219 53.86 4.90 49.82
CA ALA A 219 53.67 3.82 48.86
C ALA A 219 52.19 3.40 48.74
N GLU A 220 51.46 3.34 49.86
CA GLU A 220 50.01 3.07 49.87
C GLU A 220 49.20 4.21 49.23
N ALA A 221 49.59 5.46 49.48
CA ALA A 221 49.00 6.63 48.83
C ALA A 221 49.23 6.60 47.31
N LYS A 222 50.42 6.19 46.86
CA LYS A 222 50.74 6.03 45.44
C LYS A 222 49.96 4.90 44.79
N ALA A 223 49.86 3.74 45.43
CA ALA A 223 49.06 2.62 44.93
C ALA A 223 47.58 3.04 44.71
N THR A 224 47.00 3.69 45.71
CA THR A 224 45.63 4.24 45.64
C THR A 224 45.47 5.26 44.50
N LEU A 225 46.47 6.13 44.28
CA LEU A 225 46.43 7.11 43.19
C LEU A 225 46.56 6.48 41.80
N VAL A 226 47.38 5.43 41.65
CA VAL A 226 47.51 4.69 40.41
C VAL A 226 46.19 4.00 40.06
N GLU A 227 45.55 3.37 41.04
CA GLU A 227 44.25 2.71 40.88
C GLU A 227 43.14 3.73 40.56
N THR A 228 43.12 4.87 41.25
CA THR A 228 42.18 5.96 40.97
C THR A 228 42.40 6.54 39.56
N LYS A 229 43.65 6.68 39.12
CA LYS A 229 43.99 7.16 37.76
C LYS A 229 43.54 6.17 36.69
N ALA A 230 43.70 4.87 36.93
CA ALA A 230 43.21 3.81 36.04
C ALA A 230 41.68 3.84 35.92
N MET A 231 40.97 3.92 37.05
CA MET A 231 39.50 4.04 37.09
C MET A 231 39.00 5.27 36.33
N VAL A 232 39.64 6.43 36.51
CA VAL A 232 39.29 7.67 35.79
C VAL A 232 39.55 7.55 34.29
N ALA A 233 40.63 6.87 33.88
CA ALA A 233 40.93 6.63 32.48
C ALA A 233 39.91 5.69 31.83
N GLU A 234 39.51 4.63 32.54
CA GLU A 234 38.50 3.67 32.09
C GLU A 234 37.11 4.32 31.98
N MET A 235 36.71 5.13 32.96
CA MET A 235 35.48 5.93 32.86
C MET A 235 35.51 6.89 31.67
N ARG A 236 36.64 7.56 31.41
CA ARG A 236 36.79 8.42 30.22
C ARG A 236 36.67 7.64 28.93
N GLY A 237 37.25 6.44 28.87
CA GLY A 237 37.15 5.53 27.73
C GLY A 237 35.70 5.14 27.46
N ALA A 238 35.00 4.62 28.47
CA ALA A 238 33.61 4.21 28.37
C ALA A 238 32.68 5.36 27.93
N ILE A 239 32.92 6.58 28.42
CA ILE A 239 32.11 7.74 28.02
C ILE A 239 32.48 8.22 26.61
N ALA A 240 33.75 8.18 26.22
CA ALA A 240 34.17 8.57 24.87
C ALA A 240 33.61 7.61 23.80
N GLU A 241 33.62 6.31 24.08
CA GLU A 241 33.10 5.26 23.20
C GLU A 241 31.57 5.38 23.01
N ASN A 242 30.85 5.77 24.05
CA ASN A 242 29.40 5.95 24.01
C ASN A 242 28.95 7.37 23.68
N ARG A 243 29.87 8.33 23.48
CA ARG A 243 29.54 9.76 23.29
C ARG A 243 28.66 9.98 22.07
N GLU A 244 28.96 9.31 20.96
CA GLU A 244 28.20 9.43 19.72
C GLU A 244 26.79 8.84 19.87
N SER A 245 26.67 7.65 20.46
CA SER A 245 25.38 7.00 20.72
C SER A 245 24.50 7.80 21.69
N ILE A 246 25.09 8.34 22.75
CA ILE A 246 24.38 9.24 23.69
C ILE A 246 23.95 10.51 22.97
N ARG A 247 24.82 11.11 22.14
CA ARG A 247 24.49 12.32 21.40
C ARG A 247 23.38 12.08 20.37
N VAL A 248 23.44 11.02 19.57
CA VAL A 248 22.39 10.68 18.60
C VAL A 248 21.06 10.41 19.31
N PHE A 249 21.07 9.66 20.41
CA PHE A 249 19.86 9.43 21.20
C PHE A 249 19.29 10.72 21.80
N THR A 250 20.14 11.61 22.31
CA THR A 250 19.71 12.85 22.99
C THR A 250 19.30 13.95 22.00
N ASP A 251 20.12 14.21 20.97
CA ASP A 251 19.89 15.28 19.98
C ASP A 251 18.81 14.89 18.97
N GLN A 252 18.78 13.64 18.50
CA GLN A 252 17.87 13.20 17.43
C GLN A 252 16.74 12.30 17.93
N GLY A 253 17.00 11.43 18.91
CA GLY A 253 16.00 10.52 19.47
C GLY A 253 14.96 11.26 20.32
N LEU A 254 15.40 11.91 21.41
CA LEU A 254 14.50 12.59 22.35
C LEU A 254 13.74 13.75 21.70
N ALA A 255 14.37 14.49 20.78
CA ALA A 255 13.72 15.57 20.06
C ALA A 255 12.56 15.10 19.17
N GLN A 256 12.60 13.86 18.67
CA GLN A 256 11.55 13.27 17.83
C GLN A 256 10.44 12.58 18.65
N VAL A 257 10.70 12.23 19.91
CA VAL A 257 9.70 11.59 20.77
C VAL A 257 8.50 12.51 21.03
N GLY A 258 8.73 13.78 21.34
CA GLY A 258 7.65 14.75 21.58
C GLY A 258 6.67 14.89 20.41
N PRO A 259 7.15 15.23 19.20
CA PRO A 259 6.32 15.30 17.99
C PRO A 259 5.60 13.98 17.68
N ALA A 260 6.28 12.83 17.78
CA ALA A 260 5.67 11.53 17.51
C ALA A 260 4.52 11.21 18.50
N VAL A 261 4.68 11.55 19.77
CA VAL A 261 3.62 11.41 20.78
C VAL A 261 2.43 12.33 20.48
N ALA A 262 2.69 13.57 20.04
CA ALA A 262 1.65 14.51 19.66
C ALA A 262 0.86 14.05 18.42
N GLU A 263 1.56 13.56 17.41
CA GLU A 263 1.00 13.03 16.16
C GLU A 263 0.17 11.76 16.42
N ALA A 264 0.69 10.84 17.25
CA ALA A 264 -0.06 9.66 17.65
C ALA A 264 -1.37 10.04 18.38
N ARG A 265 -1.32 10.99 19.33
CA ARG A 265 -2.54 11.51 19.99
C ARG A 265 -3.53 12.12 19.00
N GLN A 266 -3.04 12.79 17.95
CA GLN A 266 -3.90 13.36 16.91
C GLN A 266 -4.55 12.27 16.06
N MET A 267 -3.79 11.26 15.61
CA MET A 267 -4.32 10.12 14.86
C MET A 267 -5.41 9.38 15.65
N PHE A 268 -5.20 9.15 16.95
CA PHE A 268 -6.20 8.51 17.81
C PHE A 268 -7.50 9.32 17.89
N ARG A 269 -7.43 10.65 18.00
CA ARG A 269 -8.62 11.51 18.00
C ARG A 269 -9.35 11.49 16.66
N THR A 270 -8.60 11.51 15.55
CA THR A 270 -9.18 11.43 14.20
C THR A 270 -9.87 10.09 13.97
N LEU A 271 -9.25 8.98 14.39
CA LEU A 271 -9.83 7.65 14.30
C LEU A 271 -11.11 7.53 15.15
N ASP A 272 -11.08 8.00 16.39
CA ASP A 272 -12.22 8.03 17.30
C ASP A 272 -13.38 8.88 16.73
N GLN A 273 -13.08 9.99 16.05
CA GLN A 273 -14.08 10.81 15.37
C GLN A 273 -14.68 10.11 14.15
N VAL A 274 -13.86 9.48 13.30
CA VAL A 274 -14.32 8.75 12.12
C VAL A 274 -15.21 7.58 12.51
N LEU A 275 -14.87 6.84 13.57
CA LEU A 275 -15.66 5.68 13.98
C LEU A 275 -16.99 6.08 14.63
N ARG A 276 -17.02 7.17 15.40
CA ARG A 276 -18.29 7.73 15.87
C ARG A 276 -19.17 8.22 14.72
N GLU A 277 -18.58 8.75 13.66
CA GLU A 277 -19.32 9.18 12.49
C GLU A 277 -19.89 8.00 11.69
N ILE A 278 -19.10 6.93 11.53
CA ILE A 278 -19.55 5.67 10.90
C ILE A 278 -20.67 5.00 11.71
N ASP A 279 -20.58 4.99 13.04
CA ASP A 279 -21.63 4.46 13.92
C ASP A 279 -22.93 5.29 13.82
N ARG A 280 -22.80 6.60 13.57
CA ARG A 280 -23.92 7.54 13.49
C ARG A 280 -24.61 7.57 12.13
N ASP A 281 -23.88 7.45 11.02
CA ASP A 281 -24.43 7.37 9.66
C ASP A 281 -23.64 6.41 8.76
N PRO A 282 -23.88 5.08 8.89
CA PRO A 282 -23.22 4.09 8.06
C PRO A 282 -23.67 4.13 6.59
N ARG A 283 -24.82 4.76 6.28
CA ARG A 283 -25.39 4.78 4.91
C ARG A 283 -24.81 5.92 4.08
N GLY A 284 -24.58 7.10 4.67
CA GLY A 284 -24.03 8.26 3.97
C GLY A 284 -22.61 8.05 3.44
N TYR A 285 -21.75 7.33 4.19
CA TYR A 285 -20.37 7.06 3.77
C TYR A 285 -20.24 5.95 2.71
N LEU A 286 -21.13 4.96 2.72
CA LEU A 286 -21.10 3.84 1.77
C LEU A 286 -21.76 4.15 0.42
N LEU A 287 -22.63 5.16 0.36
CA LEU A 287 -23.41 5.50 -0.84
C LEU A 287 -22.99 6.82 -1.50
N GLY A 288 -22.07 7.59 -0.91
CA GLY A 288 -21.51 8.81 -1.52
C GLY A 288 -22.50 9.96 -1.69
N GLU A 289 -23.69 9.91 -1.08
CA GLU A 289 -24.67 11.00 -1.15
C GLU A 289 -24.50 12.00 0.00
N SER A 290 -23.54 12.91 -0.14
CA SER A 290 -23.61 14.18 0.58
C SER A 290 -24.62 15.09 -0.14
N THR A 291 -25.91 14.92 0.14
CA THR A 291 -26.94 15.87 -0.33
C THR A 291 -26.88 17.14 0.53
N PRO A 292 -26.53 18.32 -0.02
CA PRO A 292 -26.57 19.56 0.74
C PRO A 292 -28.04 19.89 1.02
N ARG A 293 -28.40 19.94 2.30
CA ARG A 293 -29.74 20.33 2.74
C ARG A 293 -29.90 21.84 2.45
N TYR A 294 -30.60 22.18 1.37
CA TYR A 294 -30.98 23.56 1.07
C TYR A 294 -32.03 24.01 2.09
N GLU A 295 -31.62 24.90 2.99
CA GLU A 295 -32.50 25.60 3.91
C GLU A 295 -33.17 26.74 3.13
N GLY A 296 -34.41 26.50 2.68
CA GLY A 296 -35.20 27.50 1.98
C GLY A 296 -35.64 28.59 2.95
N GLU A 297 -35.04 29.78 2.85
CA GLU A 297 -35.60 30.99 3.43
C GLU A 297 -36.97 31.27 2.79
N SER A 298 -38.05 31.04 3.55
CA SER A 298 -39.37 31.56 3.22
C SER A 298 -39.43 33.04 3.56
N LYS A 299 -39.60 33.89 2.54
CA LYS A 299 -40.05 35.28 2.68
C LYS A 299 -41.56 35.34 2.87
#